data_AF-A0AB39L8S1-F1
#
_entry.id   AF-A0AB39L8S1-F1
#
_cell.length_a   1.000
_cell.length_b   1.000
_cell.length_c   1.000
_cell.angle_alpha   90.00
_cell.angle_beta   90.00
_cell.angle_gamma   90.00
#
_symmetry.space_group_name_H-M   'P 1'
#
loop_
_entity.id
_entity.type
_entity.pdbx_description
1 polymer ?
#
loop_
_entity_poly.entity_id
_entity_poly.type
_entity_poly.pdbx_seq_one_letter_code
_entity_poly.pdbx_strand_id
1 'polypeptide(L)'
;MPELEVWGRTPRPEPGSVGQWAHLDEDWDARLAAPAADLAIVGTITWLQEDFDARLGRDGDGMSPTPIHDLLLPDTAKLGTCFTRTYTSAHLAEQIPLPQEVRAVILDGSAAVKYLQSIETPLVICVLDRSVADETASEILVQLRNSRGEPVSLLQDLVWPAPLGIEALAFTVPL
;
A
#
# COMPACT_ATOMS: atom_id res chain seq x y z
N MET A 1 -36.83 -14.23 -8.69
CA MET A 1 -36.08 -13.87 -7.47
C MET A 1 -34.64 -13.70 -7.89
N PRO A 2 -33.94 -12.60 -7.55
CA PRO A 2 -32.51 -12.52 -7.84
C PRO A 2 -31.77 -13.53 -6.94
N GLU A 3 -30.83 -14.27 -7.53
CA GLU A 3 -29.90 -15.13 -6.78
C GLU A 3 -29.13 -14.26 -5.79
N LEU A 4 -29.26 -14.57 -4.51
CA LEU A 4 -28.36 -14.02 -3.49
C LEU A 4 -26.98 -14.58 -3.79
N GLU A 5 -26.02 -13.70 -4.12
CA GLU A 5 -24.62 -14.08 -4.24
C GLU A 5 -24.21 -14.88 -3.00
N VAL A 6 -23.79 -16.12 -3.21
CA VAL A 6 -23.27 -16.96 -2.14
C VAL A 6 -21.90 -16.38 -1.77
N TRP A 7 -21.88 -15.53 -0.74
CA TRP A 7 -20.65 -15.07 -0.11
C TRP A 7 -19.90 -16.31 0.40
N GLY A 8 -18.83 -16.68 -0.32
CA GLY A 8 -17.95 -17.76 0.12
C GLY A 8 -17.38 -17.41 1.49
N ARG A 9 -17.32 -18.37 2.41
CA ARG A 9 -16.59 -18.19 3.65
C ARG A 9 -15.11 -18.11 3.31
N THR A 10 -14.52 -16.93 3.44
CA THR A 10 -13.07 -16.77 3.38
C THR A 10 -12.45 -17.40 4.62
N PRO A 11 -11.38 -18.21 4.49
CA PRO A 11 -10.60 -18.65 5.65
C PRO A 11 -10.14 -17.45 6.47
N ARG A 12 -10.19 -17.56 7.80
CA ARG A 12 -9.60 -16.56 8.69
C ARG A 12 -8.08 -16.54 8.44
N PRO A 13 -7.48 -15.41 8.03
CA PRO A 13 -6.03 -15.29 7.93
C PRO A 13 -5.43 -15.38 9.34
N GLU A 14 -4.25 -15.97 9.47
CA GLU A 14 -3.52 -16.03 10.74
C GLU A 14 -2.44 -14.95 10.81
N PRO A 15 -2.18 -14.34 11.97
CA PRO A 15 -1.08 -13.42 12.14
C PRO A 15 0.22 -14.24 12.04
N GLY A 16 0.82 -14.17 10.85
CA GLY A 16 2.04 -14.86 10.48
C GLY A 16 3.29 -14.42 11.23
N SER A 17 4.45 -14.77 10.66
CA SER A 17 5.77 -14.31 11.14
C SER A 17 5.80 -12.80 11.45
N VAL A 18 5.44 -11.97 10.46
CA VAL A 18 5.46 -10.51 10.60
C VAL A 18 4.35 -10.01 11.52
N GLY A 19 3.17 -10.63 11.48
CA GLY A 19 2.03 -10.25 12.33
C GLY A 19 2.36 -10.37 13.82
N GLN A 20 2.97 -11.48 14.22
CA GLN A 20 3.40 -11.71 15.60
C GLN A 20 4.59 -10.84 15.99
N TRP A 21 5.55 -10.63 15.08
CA TRP A 21 6.67 -9.72 15.36
C TRP A 21 6.21 -8.28 15.64
N ALA A 22 5.16 -7.84 14.94
CA ALA A 22 4.55 -6.54 15.12
C ALA A 22 3.49 -6.50 16.24
N HIS A 23 3.34 -7.57 17.03
CA HIS A 23 2.33 -7.72 18.08
C HIS A 23 0.88 -7.51 17.58
N LEU A 24 0.62 -7.75 16.30
CA LEU A 24 -0.72 -7.64 15.72
C LEU A 24 -1.59 -8.83 16.07
N ASP A 25 -0.99 -9.91 16.56
CA ASP A 25 -1.67 -11.13 17.02
C ASP A 25 -2.51 -10.89 18.28
N GLU A 26 -2.11 -9.94 19.14
CA GLU A 26 -2.77 -9.63 20.42
C GLU A 26 -4.24 -9.22 20.23
N ASP A 27 -4.53 -8.46 19.17
CA ASP A 27 -5.87 -7.93 18.84
C ASP A 27 -6.32 -8.34 17.42
N TRP A 28 -5.83 -9.47 16.90
CA TRP A 28 -6.01 -9.84 15.50
C TRP A 28 -7.48 -9.94 15.09
N ASP A 29 -8.33 -10.57 15.91
CA ASP A 29 -9.76 -10.71 15.60
C ASP A 29 -10.49 -9.35 15.59
N ALA A 30 -10.12 -8.44 16.50
CA ALA A 30 -10.68 -7.10 16.52
C ALA A 30 -10.26 -6.31 15.27
N ARG A 31 -9.00 -6.46 14.85
CA ARG A 31 -8.47 -5.87 13.62
C ARG A 31 -9.19 -6.42 12.38
N LEU A 32 -9.40 -7.75 12.31
CA LEU A 32 -10.16 -8.38 11.23
C LEU A 32 -11.61 -7.92 11.18
N ALA A 33 -12.26 -7.76 12.33
CA ALA A 33 -13.65 -7.31 12.41
C ALA A 33 -13.83 -5.82 12.07
N ALA A 34 -12.84 -4.98 12.37
CA ALA A 34 -12.88 -3.53 12.16
C ALA A 34 -11.55 -3.00 11.60
N PRO A 35 -11.27 -3.21 10.31
CA PRO A 35 -10.12 -2.62 9.63
C PRO A 35 -10.04 -1.11 9.83
N ALA A 36 -8.84 -0.56 9.98
CA ALA A 36 -8.65 0.89 9.92
C ALA A 36 -8.96 1.46 8.52
N ALA A 37 -8.73 0.67 7.46
CA ALA A 37 -8.90 1.06 6.07
C ALA A 37 -8.25 2.43 5.76
N ASP A 38 -7.11 2.75 6.37
CA ASP A 38 -6.48 4.06 6.30
C ASP A 38 -5.30 4.12 5.31
N LEU A 39 -5.04 3.02 4.61
CA LEU A 39 -4.02 2.88 3.58
C LEU A 39 -4.63 2.67 2.19
N ALA A 40 -4.11 3.39 1.21
CA ALA A 40 -4.35 3.13 -0.20
C ALA A 40 -3.05 2.84 -0.95
N ILE A 41 -3.08 1.88 -1.87
CA ILE A 41 -1.96 1.57 -2.77
C ILE A 41 -2.44 1.78 -4.20
N VAL A 42 -1.70 2.58 -4.96
CA VAL A 42 -1.96 2.88 -6.37
C VAL A 42 -0.83 2.30 -7.19
N GLY A 43 -1.15 1.44 -8.15
CA GLY A 43 -0.13 0.83 -9.00
C GLY A 43 -0.71 0.10 -10.21
N THR A 44 0.06 -0.82 -10.77
CA THR A 44 -0.41 -1.73 -11.82
C THR A 44 -1.05 -2.94 -11.15
N ILE A 45 -2.37 -3.13 -11.31
CA ILE A 45 -3.13 -4.10 -10.51
C ILE A 45 -2.61 -5.53 -10.61
N THR A 46 -2.17 -5.96 -11.80
CA THR A 46 -1.60 -7.30 -12.00
C THR A 46 -0.31 -7.50 -11.23
N TRP A 47 0.54 -6.47 -11.14
CA TRP A 47 1.81 -6.53 -10.42
C TRP A 47 1.57 -6.45 -8.91
N LEU A 48 0.66 -5.57 -8.47
CA LEU A 48 0.26 -5.52 -7.07
C LEU A 48 -0.32 -6.85 -6.59
N GLN A 49 -1.11 -7.53 -7.42
CA GLN A 49 -1.63 -8.87 -7.09
C GLN A 49 -0.50 -9.89 -6.93
N GLU A 50 0.48 -9.91 -7.85
CA GLU A 50 1.66 -10.77 -7.73
C GLU A 50 2.48 -10.46 -6.46
N ASP A 51 2.66 -9.18 -6.14
CA ASP A 51 3.36 -8.74 -4.93
C ASP A 51 2.60 -9.13 -3.66
N PHE A 52 1.27 -9.06 -3.66
CA PHE A 52 0.46 -9.47 -2.51
C PHE A 52 0.54 -10.98 -2.24
N ASP A 53 0.85 -11.79 -3.25
CA ASP A 53 1.09 -13.24 -3.10
C ASP A 53 2.52 -13.57 -2.63
N ALA A 54 3.43 -12.58 -2.66
CA ALA A 54 4.74 -12.74 -2.06
C ALA A 54 4.63 -13.00 -0.55
N ARG A 55 5.59 -13.74 0.00
CA ARG A 55 5.60 -14.14 1.40
C ARG A 55 6.65 -13.37 2.19
N LEU A 56 6.23 -12.80 3.32
CA LEU A 56 7.11 -12.12 4.26
C LEU A 56 7.32 -12.97 5.50
N GLY A 57 8.58 -13.06 5.90
CA GLY A 57 8.99 -13.67 7.15
C GLY A 57 10.22 -12.96 7.70
N ARG A 58 10.37 -13.00 9.02
CA ARG A 58 11.57 -12.50 9.70
C ARG A 58 12.64 -13.58 9.70
N ASP A 59 13.85 -13.21 9.29
CA ASP A 59 14.97 -14.14 9.32
C ASP A 59 15.26 -14.61 10.77
N GLY A 60 15.45 -15.92 10.93
CA GLY A 60 15.79 -16.55 12.20
C GLY A 60 14.67 -16.66 13.25
N ASP A 61 13.42 -16.36 12.92
CA ASP A 61 12.30 -16.47 13.89
C ASP A 61 11.69 -17.89 13.99
N GLY A 62 12.06 -18.80 13.09
CA GLY A 62 11.58 -20.18 13.05
C GLY A 62 10.12 -20.35 12.61
N MET A 63 9.46 -19.26 12.19
CA MET A 63 8.08 -19.27 11.74
C MET A 63 7.96 -19.38 10.22
N SER A 64 6.80 -19.82 9.75
CA SER A 64 6.52 -19.86 8.32
C SER A 64 6.28 -18.44 7.79
N PRO A 65 6.87 -18.07 6.64
CA PRO A 65 6.54 -16.83 5.96
C PRO A 65 5.07 -16.78 5.53
N THR A 66 4.46 -15.62 5.68
CA THR A 66 3.03 -15.40 5.43
C THR A 66 2.83 -14.50 4.21
N PRO A 67 1.84 -14.79 3.35
CA PRO A 67 1.51 -13.94 2.23
C PRO A 67 1.22 -12.50 2.66
N ILE A 68 1.63 -11.52 1.84
CA ILE A 68 1.38 -10.10 2.12
C ILE A 68 -0.12 -9.81 2.18
N HIS A 69 -0.95 -10.48 1.34
CA HIS A 69 -2.40 -10.30 1.36
C HIS A 69 -3.05 -10.67 2.71
N ASP A 70 -2.51 -11.61 3.47
CA ASP A 70 -3.04 -11.98 4.78
C ASP A 70 -2.82 -10.88 5.84
N LEU A 71 -1.81 -10.04 5.64
CA LEU A 71 -1.47 -8.92 6.51
C LEU A 71 -2.17 -7.62 6.09
N LEU A 72 -2.14 -7.33 4.78
CA LEU A 72 -2.63 -6.07 4.22
C LEU A 72 -4.10 -6.10 3.82
N LEU A 73 -4.70 -7.29 3.68
CA LEU A 73 -6.09 -7.51 3.26
C LEU A 73 -6.54 -6.52 2.17
N PRO A 74 -5.85 -6.56 1.01
CA PRO A 74 -6.11 -5.61 -0.07
C PRO A 74 -7.51 -5.83 -0.66
N ASP A 75 -8.14 -4.76 -1.11
CA ASP A 75 -9.44 -4.79 -1.79
C ASP A 75 -9.32 -5.29 -3.25
N THR A 76 -8.79 -6.50 -3.43
CA THR A 76 -8.48 -7.09 -4.74
C THR A 76 -9.46 -8.20 -5.15
N ALA A 77 -10.17 -8.81 -4.20
CA ALA A 77 -11.29 -9.75 -4.43
C ALA A 77 -11.99 -10.15 -3.12
N LYS A 78 -13.31 -10.44 -3.18
CA LYS A 78 -14.18 -11.23 -2.26
C LYS A 78 -13.70 -11.54 -0.81
N LEU A 79 -13.09 -10.60 -0.13
CA LEU A 79 -12.84 -10.65 1.31
C LEU A 79 -14.04 -10.02 2.02
N GLY A 80 -14.46 -10.60 3.14
CA GLY A 80 -15.54 -10.02 3.96
C GLY A 80 -15.16 -8.67 4.59
N THR A 81 -13.86 -8.37 4.66
CA THR A 81 -13.27 -7.16 5.24
C THR A 81 -11.95 -6.83 4.53
N CYS A 82 -11.71 -5.56 4.21
CA CYS A 82 -10.49 -5.09 3.56
C CYS A 82 -9.78 -4.02 4.42
N PHE A 83 -8.45 -4.10 4.53
CA PHE A 83 -7.65 -3.13 5.30
C PHE A 83 -6.95 -2.11 4.40
N THR A 84 -6.73 -2.47 3.14
CA THR A 84 -5.98 -1.64 2.20
C THR A 84 -6.80 -1.45 0.94
N ARG A 85 -7.04 -0.20 0.55
CA ARG A 85 -7.69 0.10 -0.74
C ARG A 85 -6.66 -0.02 -1.85
N THR A 86 -7.01 -0.71 -2.93
CA THR A 86 -6.12 -0.87 -4.08
C THR A 86 -6.70 -0.20 -5.30
N TYR A 87 -5.93 0.70 -5.89
CA TYR A 87 -6.31 1.46 -7.07
C TYR A 87 -5.37 1.12 -8.22
N THR A 88 -5.95 0.96 -9.41
CA THR A 88 -5.15 0.94 -10.63
C THR A 88 -4.84 2.36 -11.07
N SER A 89 -3.57 2.63 -11.37
CA SER A 89 -3.12 3.91 -11.93
C SER A 89 -3.85 4.28 -13.24
N ALA A 90 -4.33 3.29 -14.01
CA ALA A 90 -5.09 3.53 -15.23
C ALA A 90 -6.46 4.20 -14.97
N HIS A 91 -7.10 3.91 -13.83
CA HIS A 91 -8.46 4.38 -13.51
C HIS A 91 -8.51 5.31 -12.29
N LEU A 92 -7.37 5.66 -11.68
CA LEU A 92 -7.34 6.51 -10.49
C LEU A 92 -8.00 7.88 -10.73
N ALA A 93 -7.90 8.45 -11.93
CA ALA A 93 -8.53 9.74 -12.27
C ALA A 93 -10.04 9.78 -11.98
N GLU A 94 -10.72 8.63 -12.11
CA GLU A 94 -12.17 8.50 -11.91
C GLU A 94 -12.53 8.29 -10.43
N GLN A 95 -11.53 8.06 -9.57
CA GLN A 95 -11.69 7.66 -8.17
C GLN A 95 -11.15 8.71 -7.18
N ILE A 96 -10.65 9.83 -7.70
CA ILE A 96 -10.26 11.00 -6.91
C ILE A 96 -11.49 11.94 -6.79
N PRO A 97 -11.75 12.56 -5.62
CA PRO A 97 -10.95 12.49 -4.39
C PRO A 97 -11.06 11.13 -3.70
N LEU A 98 -9.95 10.71 -3.08
CA LEU A 98 -9.93 9.50 -2.26
C LEU A 98 -10.82 9.66 -1.01
N PRO A 99 -11.33 8.56 -0.44
CA PRO A 99 -12.09 8.61 0.81
C PRO A 99 -11.32 9.27 1.96
N GLN A 100 -12.01 10.03 2.81
CA GLN A 100 -11.39 10.81 3.89
C GLN A 100 -10.71 9.95 4.96
N GLU A 101 -11.08 8.67 5.05
CA GLU A 101 -10.47 7.72 5.98
C GLU A 101 -9.05 7.35 5.54
N VAL A 102 -8.68 7.55 4.27
CA VAL A 102 -7.33 7.29 3.77
C VAL A 102 -6.36 8.33 4.33
N ARG A 103 -5.46 7.89 5.19
CA ARG A 103 -4.42 8.73 5.80
C ARG A 103 -3.08 8.62 5.10
N ALA A 104 -2.82 7.49 4.45
CA ALA A 104 -1.59 7.24 3.72
C ALA A 104 -1.88 6.69 2.32
N VAL A 105 -1.15 7.19 1.31
CA VAL A 105 -1.20 6.68 -0.06
C VAL A 105 0.20 6.25 -0.50
N ILE A 106 0.33 5.04 -1.02
CA ILE A 106 1.53 4.58 -1.72
C ILE A 106 1.27 4.69 -3.23
N LEU A 107 2.08 5.49 -3.92
CA LEU A 107 2.10 5.62 -5.38
C LEU A 107 3.25 4.77 -5.91
N ASP A 108 2.92 3.62 -6.47
CA ASP A 108 3.88 2.65 -7.00
C ASP A 108 4.07 2.80 -8.52
N GLY A 109 5.27 3.25 -8.89
CA GLY A 109 5.70 3.47 -10.26
C GLY A 109 5.28 4.79 -10.89
N SER A 110 5.93 5.16 -12.00
CA SER A 110 5.73 6.45 -12.70
C SER A 110 4.26 6.70 -13.06
N ALA A 111 3.52 5.66 -13.43
CA ALA A 111 2.11 5.76 -13.81
C ALA A 111 1.18 6.16 -12.65
N ALA A 112 1.51 5.79 -11.42
CA ALA A 112 0.78 6.20 -10.22
C ALA A 112 1.21 7.60 -9.76
N VAL A 113 2.52 7.88 -9.79
CA VAL A 113 3.08 9.14 -9.29
C VAL A 113 2.58 10.36 -10.07
N LYS A 114 2.16 10.22 -11.34
CA LYS A 114 1.55 11.32 -12.11
C LYS A 114 0.32 11.97 -11.43
N TYR A 115 -0.37 11.24 -10.55
CA TYR A 115 -1.54 11.74 -9.81
C TYR A 115 -1.20 12.43 -8.50
N LEU A 116 0.09 12.54 -8.14
CA LEU A 116 0.53 13.16 -6.89
C LEU A 116 -0.16 14.49 -6.59
N GLN A 117 -0.31 15.35 -7.59
CA GLN A 117 -0.92 16.69 -7.43
C GLN A 117 -2.43 16.64 -7.13
N SER A 118 -3.08 15.52 -7.40
CA SER A 118 -4.51 15.30 -7.21
C SER A 118 -4.82 14.52 -5.93
N ILE A 119 -3.81 14.04 -5.21
CA ILE A 119 -3.98 13.36 -3.93
C ILE A 119 -3.91 14.39 -2.79
N GLU A 120 -4.82 14.29 -1.82
CA GLU A 120 -4.90 15.22 -0.67
C GLU A 120 -4.84 14.47 0.67
N THR A 121 -4.15 13.33 0.71
CA THR A 121 -4.03 12.53 1.94
C THR A 121 -2.86 13.01 2.81
N PRO A 122 -2.96 12.92 4.16
CA PRO A 122 -1.95 13.42 5.09
C PRO A 122 -0.52 12.95 4.80
N LEU A 123 -0.35 11.68 4.42
CA LEU A 123 0.93 11.09 4.03
C LEU A 123 0.84 10.54 2.61
N VAL A 124 1.85 10.81 1.79
CA VAL A 124 2.03 10.14 0.50
C VAL A 124 3.46 9.65 0.36
N ILE A 125 3.59 8.41 -0.07
CA ILE A 125 4.85 7.71 -0.33
C ILE A 125 4.88 7.38 -1.81
N CYS A 126 5.93 7.79 -2.51
CA CYS A 126 6.17 7.45 -3.91
C CYS A 126 7.28 6.42 -3.98
N VAL A 127 7.09 5.37 -4.78
CA VAL A 127 8.08 4.34 -5.06
C VAL A 127 8.35 4.32 -6.56
N LEU A 128 9.61 4.43 -6.94
CA LEU A 128 10.07 4.48 -8.33
C LEU A 128 11.20 3.49 -8.54
N ASP A 129 11.04 2.65 -9.56
CA ASP A 129 12.10 1.75 -10.00
C ASP A 129 13.07 2.51 -10.92
N ARG A 130 14.32 2.69 -10.46
CA ARG A 130 15.43 3.32 -11.20
C ARG A 130 16.26 2.31 -11.98
N SER A 131 15.97 1.01 -11.89
CA SER A 131 16.61 -0.01 -12.72
C SER A 131 16.25 0.13 -14.20
N VAL A 132 15.12 0.77 -14.48
CA VAL A 132 14.67 1.14 -15.83
C VAL A 132 14.95 2.64 -16.05
N ALA A 133 15.73 2.96 -17.08
CA ALA A 133 16.02 4.35 -17.44
C ALA A 133 14.77 5.01 -18.03
N ASP A 134 13.99 5.67 -17.17
CA ASP A 134 12.82 6.48 -17.55
C ASP A 134 13.14 7.97 -17.30
N GLU A 135 13.26 8.75 -18.37
CA GLU A 135 13.46 10.21 -18.29
C GLU A 135 12.31 10.88 -17.52
N THR A 136 11.09 10.33 -17.63
CA THR A 136 9.89 10.80 -16.93
C THR A 136 10.04 10.70 -15.41
N ALA A 137 10.70 9.65 -14.90
CA ALA A 137 10.93 9.48 -13.47
C ALA A 137 11.79 10.61 -12.89
N SER A 138 12.76 11.10 -13.68
CA SER A 138 13.66 12.18 -13.23
C SER A 138 12.95 13.53 -13.15
N GLU A 139 12.07 13.84 -14.11
CA GLU A 139 11.23 15.05 -14.04
C GLU A 139 10.21 14.98 -12.89
N ILE A 140 9.59 13.82 -12.70
CA ILE A 140 8.65 13.57 -11.61
C ILE A 140 9.31 13.78 -10.24
N LEU A 141 10.54 13.30 -10.04
CA LEU A 141 11.29 13.49 -8.79
C LEU A 141 11.61 14.96 -8.50
N VAL A 142 11.99 15.72 -9.53
CA VAL A 142 12.22 17.16 -9.40
C VAL A 142 10.93 17.88 -9.03
N GLN A 143 9.81 17.53 -9.67
CA GLN A 143 8.51 18.08 -9.31
C GLN A 143 8.10 17.69 -7.87
N LEU A 144 8.26 16.43 -7.48
CA LEU A 144 7.98 15.92 -6.13
C LEU A 144 8.68 16.75 -5.05
N ARG A 145 9.99 16.94 -5.20
CA ARG A 145 10.81 17.68 -4.22
C ARG A 145 10.48 19.17 -4.14
N ASN A 146 10.00 19.75 -5.23
CA ASN A 146 9.77 21.19 -5.32
C ASN A 146 8.33 21.61 -5.02
N SER A 147 7.36 20.70 -5.09
CA SER A 147 5.93 21.08 -5.14
C SER A 147 5.10 20.63 -3.94
N ARG A 148 5.61 19.79 -3.03
CA ARG A 148 4.72 19.13 -2.04
C ARG A 148 5.27 19.08 -0.61
N GLY A 149 4.52 19.74 0.27
CA GLY A 149 4.57 19.68 1.73
C GLY A 149 5.94 19.53 2.39
N GLU A 150 5.97 18.91 3.58
CA GLU A 150 7.21 18.67 4.31
C GLU A 150 7.72 17.25 4.00
N PRO A 151 9.00 17.10 3.60
CA PRO A 151 9.56 15.78 3.34
C PRO A 151 9.60 14.95 4.63
N VAL A 152 9.22 13.68 4.50
CA VAL A 152 9.31 12.67 5.56
C VAL A 152 10.50 11.77 5.25
N SER A 153 11.39 11.59 6.22
CA SER A 153 12.58 10.77 6.08
C SER A 153 12.21 9.29 6.16
N LEU A 154 12.32 8.57 5.04
CA LEU A 154 12.05 7.13 5.03
C LEU A 154 12.92 6.36 6.03
N LEU A 155 14.19 6.75 6.17
CA LEU A 155 15.11 6.06 7.06
C LEU A 155 14.90 6.41 8.54
N GLN A 156 14.64 7.69 8.86
CA GLN A 156 14.54 8.13 10.25
C GLN A 156 13.12 8.00 10.79
N ASP A 157 12.12 8.32 9.99
CA ASP A 157 10.72 8.36 10.42
C ASP A 157 9.98 7.04 10.14
N LEU A 158 10.29 6.38 9.02
CA LEU A 158 9.64 5.12 8.63
C LEU A 158 10.54 3.88 8.81
N VAL A 159 11.81 4.07 9.21
CA VAL A 159 12.80 3.00 9.42
C VAL A 159 12.94 2.07 8.20
N TRP A 160 12.73 2.61 7.00
CA TRP A 160 12.78 1.85 5.75
C TRP A 160 13.94 2.30 4.87
N PRO A 161 15.03 1.51 4.78
CA PRO A 161 16.06 1.75 3.79
C PRO A 161 15.57 1.24 2.42
N ALA A 162 15.35 2.15 1.48
CA ALA A 162 14.97 1.79 0.11
C ALA A 162 16.04 0.84 -0.50
N PRO A 163 15.64 -0.27 -1.16
CA PRO A 163 16.57 -1.19 -1.81
C PRO A 163 17.38 -0.53 -2.93
N LEU A 164 18.51 -1.14 -3.30
CA LEU A 164 19.31 -0.69 -4.44
C LEU A 164 18.46 -0.72 -5.73
N GLY A 165 18.51 0.36 -6.50
CA GLY A 165 17.73 0.49 -7.73
C GLY A 165 16.30 0.97 -7.50
N ILE A 166 15.85 1.09 -6.25
CA ILE A 166 14.56 1.70 -5.89
C ILE A 166 14.81 3.09 -5.30
N GLU A 167 14.09 4.07 -5.82
CA GLU A 167 14.02 5.39 -5.23
C GLU A 167 12.64 5.58 -4.60
N ALA A 168 12.61 5.93 -3.32
CA ALA A 168 11.39 6.20 -2.62
C ALA A 168 11.45 7.54 -1.91
N LEU A 169 10.33 8.25 -1.88
CA LEU A 169 10.18 9.56 -1.25
C LEU A 169 8.85 9.61 -0.51
N ALA A 170 8.83 10.26 0.65
CA ALA A 170 7.60 10.48 1.41
C ALA A 170 7.44 11.95 1.78
N PHE A 171 6.19 12.42 1.83
CA PHE A 171 5.86 13.81 2.13
C PHE A 171 4.55 13.91 2.89
N THR A 172 4.44 14.91 3.76
CA THR A 172 3.14 15.34 4.28
C THR A 172 2.42 16.21 3.25
N VAL A 173 1.10 16.25 3.29
CA VAL A 173 0.31 17.25 2.55
C VAL A 173 -0.23 18.27 3.54
N PRO A 174 0.00 19.57 3.35
CA PRO A 174 -0.68 20.58 4.15
C PRO A 174 -2.17 20.52 3.84
N LEU A 175 -2.97 20.07 4.81
CA LEU A 175 -4.43 19.95 4.75
C LEU A 175 -5.14 21.25 5.15
#